data_AF-A0A0U5ICY1-F1
#
_entry.id   AF-A0A0U5ICY1-F1
#
_cell.length_a   1.000
_cell.length_b   1.000
_cell.length_c   1.000
_cell.angle_alpha   90.00
_cell.angle_beta   90.00
_cell.angle_gamma   90.00
#
_symmetry.space_group_name_H-M   'P 1'
#
loop_
_entity.id
_entity.type
_entity.pdbx_description
1 polymer ?
#
loop_
_entity_poly.entity_id
_entity_poly.type
_entity_poly.pdbx_seq_one_letter_code
_entity_poly.pdbx_strand_id
1 'polypeptide(L)' 'MESQNSPVDLTERKRRRTRVARLEADIAYFQARLEMIGEPATANQLTQLKAFKLLLKTVSTKVLKVKREQPEGR' A
#
# COMPACT_ATOMS: atom_id res chain seq x y z
N MET A 1 -28.73 -22.54 8.37
CA MET A 1 -27.34 -22.35 7.94
C MET A 1 -26.79 -21.16 8.70
N GLU A 2 -26.19 -21.40 9.87
CA GLU A 2 -25.45 -20.38 10.59
C GLU A 2 -24.10 -20.21 9.91
N SER A 3 -23.90 -19.09 9.23
CA SER A 3 -22.60 -18.68 8.74
C SER A 3 -21.71 -18.39 9.95
N GLN A 4 -21.05 -19.43 10.46
CA GLN A 4 -20.10 -19.34 11.56
C GLN A 4 -18.89 -18.50 11.12
N ASN A 5 -18.93 -17.20 11.38
CA ASN A 5 -17.74 -16.37 11.39
C ASN A 5 -16.91 -16.77 12.60
N SER A 6 -15.94 -17.66 12.44
CA SER A 6 -15.04 -18.05 13.53
C SER A 6 -14.21 -16.83 13.98
N PRO A 7 -13.80 -16.75 15.26
CA PRO A 7 -12.94 -15.67 15.76
C PRO A 7 -11.62 -15.51 14.98
N VAL A 8 -11.16 -16.61 14.37
CA VAL A 8 -9.94 -16.67 13.56
C VAL A 8 -10.14 -15.92 12.24
N ASP A 9 -11.25 -16.14 11.53
CA ASP A 9 -11.57 -15.46 10.26
C ASP A 9 -11.70 -13.94 10.47
N LEU A 10 -12.37 -13.51 11.54
CA LEU A 10 -12.47 -12.08 11.89
C LEU A 10 -11.08 -11.45 12.16
N THR A 11 -10.18 -12.21 12.80
CA THR A 11 -8.82 -11.75 13.10
C THR A 11 -7.98 -11.64 11.82
N GLU A 12 -8.10 -12.59 10.90
CA GLU A 12 -7.41 -12.55 9.61
C GLU A 12 -7.91 -11.39 8.73
N ARG A 13 -9.23 -11.19 8.65
CA ARG A 13 -9.82 -10.03 7.96
C ARG A 13 -9.33 -8.71 8.54
N LYS A 14 -9.29 -8.59 9.88
CA LYS A 14 -8.77 -7.39 10.56
C LYS A 14 -7.29 -7.15 10.23
N ARG A 15 -6.45 -8.18 10.33
CA ARG A 15 -5.01 -8.10 10.00
C ARG A 15 -4.81 -7.67 8.55
N ARG A 16 -5.61 -8.22 7.62
CA ARG A 16 -5.54 -7.87 6.21
C ARG A 16 -5.98 -6.44 5.93
N ARG A 17 -7.07 -5.96 6.55
CA ARG A 17 -7.49 -4.55 6.46
C ARG A 17 -6.40 -3.60 6.96
N THR A 18 -5.78 -3.91 8.10
CA THR A 18 -4.66 -3.12 8.62
C THR A 18 -3.48 -3.13 7.66
N ARG A 19 -3.18 -4.26 7.02
CA ARG A 19 -2.11 -4.37 6.02
C ARG A 19 -2.39 -3.50 4.80
N VAL A 20 -3.62 -3.49 4.29
CA VAL A 20 -4.03 -2.61 3.17
C VAL A 20 -3.89 -1.15 3.57
N ALA A 21 -4.43 -0.75 4.72
CA ALA A 21 -4.37 0.64 5.20
C ALA A 21 -2.93 1.14 5.35
N ARG A 22 -2.00 0.30 5.84
CA ARG A 22 -0.57 0.65 5.92
C ARG A 22 0.05 0.89 4.54
N LEU A 23 -0.23 0.01 3.58
CA LEU A 23 0.29 0.17 2.23
C LEU A 23 -0.31 1.40 1.52
N GLU A 24 -1.56 1.73 1.80
CA GLU A 24 -2.20 2.96 1.29
C GLU A 24 -1.59 4.22 1.92
N ALA A 25 -1.26 4.18 3.21
CA ALA A 25 -0.54 5.26 3.88
C ALA A 25 0.87 5.46 3.30
N ASP A 26 1.60 4.37 3.01
CA ASP A 26 2.91 4.43 2.36
C ASP A 26 2.82 5.08 0.98
N ILE A 27 1.79 4.72 0.19
CA ILE A 27 1.54 5.33 -1.13
C ILE A 27 1.32 6.84 -1.00
N ALA A 28 0.44 7.26 -0.10
CA ALA A 28 0.14 8.68 0.12
C ALA A 28 1.39 9.46 0.56
N TYR A 29 2.18 8.89 1.46
CA TYR A 29 3.45 9.48 1.90
C TYR A 29 4.44 9.64 0.74
N PHE A 30 4.62 8.61 -0.10
CA PHE A 30 5.53 8.69 -1.24
C PHE A 30 5.06 9.70 -2.29
N GLN A 31 3.75 9.77 -2.55
CA GLN A 31 3.18 10.78 -3.45
C GLN A 31 3.46 12.20 -2.94
N ALA A 32 3.16 12.48 -1.67
CA ALA A 32 3.45 13.76 -1.05
C ALA A 32 4.94 14.09 -1.12
N ARG A 33 5.83 13.11 -0.89
CA ARG A 33 7.26 13.34 -0.95
C ARG A 33 7.77 13.63 -2.36
N LEU A 34 7.20 12.98 -3.38
CA LEU A 34 7.50 13.28 -4.78
C LEU A 34 7.08 14.71 -5.16
N GLU A 35 5.90 15.13 -4.71
CA GLU A 35 5.40 16.49 -4.90
C GLU A 35 6.30 17.53 -4.22
N MET A 36 6.73 17.26 -2.98
CA MET A 36 7.68 18.12 -2.26
C MET A 36 9.07 18.21 -2.92
N ILE A 37 9.52 17.16 -3.61
CA ILE A 37 10.80 17.19 -4.33
C ILE A 37 10.66 18.01 -5.63
N GLY A 38 9.53 17.86 -6.34
CA GLY A 38 9.29 18.56 -7.60
C GLY A 38 10.38 18.32 -8.63
N GLU A 39 10.85 19.40 -9.26
CA GLU A 39 11.99 19.36 -10.19
C GLU A 39 13.31 19.34 -9.41
N PRO A 40 14.13 18.28 -9.55
CA PRO A 40 15.35 18.14 -8.77
C PRO A 40 16.43 19.12 -9.26
N ALA A 41 16.89 19.99 -8.37
CA ALA A 41 18.01 20.92 -8.61
C ALA A 41 19.37 20.34 -8.20
N THR A 42 19.38 19.24 -7.42
CA THR A 42 20.60 18.60 -6.92
C THR A 42 20.63 17.10 -7.22
N ALA A 43 21.83 16.52 -7.27
CA ALA A 43 22.01 15.07 -7.42
C ALA A 43 21.33 14.28 -6.29
N ASN A 44 21.31 14.83 -5.07
CA ASN A 44 20.60 14.23 -3.93
C ASN A 44 19.08 14.21 -4.18
N GLN A 45 18.47 15.33 -4.58
CA GLN A 45 17.04 15.37 -4.92
C GLN A 45 16.71 14.43 -6.07
N LEU A 46 17.56 14.35 -7.11
CA LEU A 46 17.38 13.41 -8.21
C LEU A 46 17.40 11.95 -7.73
N THR A 47 18.29 11.64 -6.80
CA THR A 47 18.39 10.30 -6.19
C THR A 47 17.15 9.99 -5.35
N GLN A 48 16.70 10.93 -4.53
CA GLN A 48 15.46 10.81 -3.75
C GLN A 48 14.25 10.60 -4.67
N LEU A 49 14.14 11.38 -5.74
CA LEU A 49 13.06 11.25 -6.73
C LEU A 49 13.01 9.84 -7.33
N LYS A 50 14.16 9.30 -7.74
CA LYS A 50 14.26 7.92 -8.28
C LYS A 50 13.86 6.89 -7.24
N ALA A 51 14.33 7.04 -6.00
CA ALA A 51 14.00 6.13 -4.90
C ALA A 51 12.51 6.12 -4.59
N PHE A 52 11.87 7.29 -4.43
CA PHE A 52 10.45 7.38 -4.12
C PHE A 52 9.57 6.90 -5.29
N LYS A 53 9.97 7.12 -6.54
CA LYS A 53 9.27 6.53 -7.71
C LYS A 53 9.32 4.99 -7.67
N LEU A 54 10.46 4.40 -7.35
CA LEU A 54 10.62 2.95 -7.24
C LEU A 54 9.79 2.38 -6.08
N LEU A 55 9.83 3.03 -4.92
CA LEU A 55 9.05 2.65 -3.74
C LEU A 55 7.55 2.70 -4.03
N LEU A 56 7.07 3.80 -4.62
CA LEU A 56 5.67 3.96 -5.02
C LEU A 56 5.22 2.86 -5.97
N LYS A 57 6.00 2.56 -7.02
CA LYS A 57 5.69 1.45 -7.95
C LYS A 57 5.60 0.11 -7.23
N THR A 58 6.54 -0.15 -6.32
CA THR A 58 6.66 -1.41 -5.58
C THR A 58 5.47 -1.60 -4.64
N VAL A 59 5.12 -0.58 -3.86
CA VAL A 59 4.01 -0.64 -2.90
C VAL A 59 2.67 -0.69 -3.61
N SER A 60 2.47 0.07 -4.69
CA SER A 60 1.25 -0.02 -5.52
C SER A 60 1.02 -1.44 -6.05
N THR A 61 2.07 -2.11 -6.51
CA THR A 61 1.98 -3.52 -6.93
C THR A 61 1.58 -4.44 -5.77
N LYS A 62 2.14 -4.22 -4.58
CA LYS A 62 1.79 -4.99 -3.36
C LYS A 62 0.34 -4.78 -2.96
N VAL A 63 -0.19 -3.55 -3.01
CA VAL A 63 -1.60 -3.26 -2.72
C VAL A 63 -2.51 -4.03 -3.66
N LEU A 64 -2.23 -3.99 -4.98
CA LEU A 64 -3.02 -4.71 -5.97
C LEU A 64 -3.05 -6.21 -5.70
N LYS A 65 -1.91 -6.81 -5.34
CA LYS A 65 -1.84 -8.23 -4.96
C LYS A 65 -2.67 -8.52 -3.71
N VAL A 66 -2.49 -7.73 -2.65
CA VAL A 66 -3.23 -7.90 -1.38
C VAL A 66 -4.72 -7.66 -1.58
N LYS A 67 -5.16 -6.79 -2.50
CA LYS A 67 -6.59 -6.58 -2.83
C LYS A 67 -7.16 -7.76 -3.64
N ARG A 68 -6.44 -8.27 -4.64
CA ARG A 68 -6.84 -9.43 -5.47
C ARG A 68 -6.97 -10.75 -4.70
N GLU A 69 -6.26 -10.91 -3.59
CA GLU A 69 -6.47 -12.02 -2.65
C GLU A 69 -7.84 -11.94 -1.94
N GLN A 70 -8.78 -11.09 -2.40
CA GLN A 70 -10.19 -11.15 -2.00
C GLN A 70 -10.81 -12.26 -2.83
N PRO A 71 -11.24 -13.39 -2.24
CA PRO A 71 -12.41 -14.01 -2.79
C PRO A 71 -13.53 -12.97 -2.61
N GLU A 72 -14.03 -12.44 -3.72
CA GLU A 72 -15.33 -11.78 -3.69
C GLU A 72 -16.31 -12.83 -3.13
N GLY A 73 -16.75 -12.60 -1.90
CA GLY A 73 -17.91 -13.28 -1.38
C GLY A 73 -19.08 -12.90 -2.27
N ARG A 74 -19.72 -13.94 -2.82
CA ARG A 74 -21.06 -13.92 -3.40
C ARG A 74 -22.02 -12.98 -2.68
#